data_AF-A0A7X5QQV3-F1
#
_entry.id   AF-A0A7X5QQV3-F1
#
_cell.length_a   1.000
_cell.length_b   1.000
_cell.length_c   1.000
_cell.angle_alpha   90.00
_cell.angle_beta   90.00
_cell.angle_gamma   90.00
#
_symmetry.space_group_name_H-M   'P 1'
#
loop_
_entity.id
_entity.type
_entity.pdbx_description
1 polymer ?
#
loop_
_entity_poly.entity_id
_entity_poly.type
_entity_poly.pdbx_seq_one_letter_code
_entity_poly.pdbx_strand_id
1 'polypeptide(L)'
;MILTNFKLFLNPGQTSEAYKNGNIAIPIRWNNIVITNKGQAVIRVSNFWASPFGEYEFYNSIDVWPGENKLLNAPPNAIYYYKITATNLDATQTTEAEFTWV
;
A
#
# COMPACT_ATOMS: atom_id res chain seq x y z
N MET A 1 12.23 -10.38 8.79
CA MET A 1 11.34 -10.32 7.61
C MET A 1 12.11 -9.58 6.53
N ILE A 2 12.44 -10.22 5.40
CA ILE A 2 13.10 -9.52 4.30
C ILE A 2 12.00 -8.83 3.51
N LEU A 3 11.93 -7.51 3.63
CA LEU A 3 10.99 -6.69 2.88
C LEU A 3 11.62 -6.38 1.52
N THR A 4 11.25 -7.16 0.50
CA THR A 4 11.69 -6.93 -0.88
C THR A 4 10.84 -5.86 -1.54
N ASN A 5 11.50 -5.01 -2.33
CA ASN A 5 10.80 -4.07 -3.21
C ASN A 5 10.01 -4.86 -4.25
N PHE A 6 8.86 -4.33 -4.65
CA PHE A 6 7.98 -4.99 -5.60
C PHE A 6 7.29 -3.99 -6.51
N LYS A 7 6.75 -4.51 -7.62
CA LYS A 7 6.02 -3.72 -8.61
C LYS A 7 4.60 -4.23 -8.75
N LEU A 8 3.70 -3.34 -9.15
CA LEU A 8 2.31 -3.66 -9.40
C LEU A 8 1.83 -2.95 -10.66
N PHE A 9 1.11 -3.70 -11.51
CA PHE A 9 0.39 -3.17 -12.66
C PHE A 9 -1.11 -3.12 -12.33
N LEU A 10 -1.73 -1.97 -12.57
CA LEU A 10 -3.14 -1.73 -12.27
C LEU A 10 -3.87 -1.30 -13.53
N ASN A 11 -4.85 -2.08 -13.95
CA ASN A 11 -5.77 -1.71 -15.02
C ASN A 11 -6.64 -0.51 -14.61
N PRO A 12 -7.31 0.16 -15.56
CA PRO A 12 -8.15 1.30 -15.24
C PRO A 12 -9.25 0.96 -14.22
N GLY A 13 -9.40 1.79 -13.19
CA GLY A 13 -10.33 1.57 -12.08
C GLY A 13 -10.02 0.37 -11.17
N GLN A 14 -8.95 -0.38 -11.42
CA GLN A 14 -8.62 -1.58 -10.65
C GLN A 14 -8.11 -1.21 -9.26
N THR A 15 -8.61 -1.93 -8.26
CA THR A 15 -8.01 -2.00 -6.93
C THR A 15 -7.36 -3.37 -6.74
N SER A 16 -6.10 -3.38 -6.32
CA SER A 16 -5.36 -4.60 -5.99
C SER A 16 -4.77 -4.54 -4.58
N GLU A 17 -4.68 -5.69 -3.94
CA GLU A 17 -3.90 -5.85 -2.70
C GLU A 17 -2.40 -5.82 -3.06
N ALA A 18 -1.72 -4.74 -2.70
CA ALA A 18 -0.30 -4.56 -2.96
C ALA A 18 0.56 -5.32 -1.95
N TYR A 19 0.10 -5.37 -0.70
CA TYR A 19 0.78 -6.06 0.37
C TYR A 19 -0.22 -6.52 1.43
N LYS A 20 -0.01 -7.71 2.00
CA LYS A 20 -0.72 -8.17 3.19
C LYS A 20 0.14 -9.13 3.98
N ASN A 21 0.27 -8.85 5.28
CA ASN A 21 1.00 -9.72 6.19
C ASN A 21 0.57 -9.46 7.63
N GLY A 22 0.86 -10.41 8.51
CA GLY A 22 0.51 -10.32 9.91
C GLY A 22 0.45 -11.68 10.58
N ASN A 23 0.30 -11.66 11.90
CA ASN A 23 0.05 -12.85 12.68
C ASN A 23 -0.78 -12.49 13.92
N ILE A 24 -1.42 -13.48 14.52
CA ILE A 24 -2.33 -13.31 15.66
C ILE A 24 -1.62 -13.27 17.02
N ALA A 25 -0.38 -13.78 17.10
CA ALA A 25 0.30 -14.02 18.38
C ALA A 25 1.10 -12.79 18.85
N ILE A 26 1.84 -12.15 17.95
CA ILE A 26 2.80 -11.09 18.26
C ILE A 26 2.60 -9.95 17.26
N PRO A 27 2.17 -8.75 17.71
CA PRO A 27 2.06 -7.59 16.84
C PRO A 27 3.45 -7.08 16.44
N ILE A 28 3.55 -6.53 15.23
CA ILE A 28 4.81 -6.09 14.65
C ILE A 28 4.69 -4.61 14.25
N ARG A 29 5.78 -3.85 14.41
CA ARG A 29 5.90 -2.49 13.86
C ARG A 29 6.31 -2.57 12.40
N TRP A 30 5.63 -1.81 11.56
CA TRP A 30 5.88 -1.78 10.12
C TRP A 30 6.72 -0.57 9.74
N ASN A 31 7.58 -0.77 8.75
CA ASN A 31 8.34 0.29 8.11
C ASN A 31 7.45 1.13 7.21
N ASN A 32 7.86 2.37 6.96
CA ASN A 32 7.19 3.19 5.96
C ASN A 32 7.47 2.63 4.57
N ILE A 33 6.67 3.04 3.59
CA ILE A 33 6.87 2.60 2.21
C ILE A 33 6.82 3.80 1.28
N VAL A 34 7.76 3.79 0.34
CA VAL A 34 7.94 4.78 -0.70
C VAL A 34 7.31 4.22 -1.97
N ILE A 35 6.34 4.96 -2.52
CA ILE A 35 5.59 4.57 -3.72
C ILE A 35 6.04 5.48 -4.85
N THR A 36 6.60 4.90 -5.90
CA THR A 36 6.91 5.60 -7.14
C THR A 36 5.91 5.23 -8.22
N ASN A 37 5.18 6.22 -8.73
CA ASN A 37 4.27 6.02 -9.84
C ASN A 37 5.03 6.15 -11.17
N LYS A 38 5.24 5.02 -11.85
CA LYS A 38 5.94 4.93 -13.14
C LYS A 38 4.99 5.03 -14.34
N GLY A 39 3.68 4.97 -14.11
CA GLY A 39 2.68 5.06 -15.17
C GLY A 39 2.17 6.48 -15.41
N GLN A 40 1.08 6.56 -16.18
CA GLN A 40 0.46 7.81 -16.63
C GLN A 40 -0.85 8.16 -15.88
N ALA A 41 -1.33 7.27 -15.01
CA ALA A 41 -2.55 7.48 -14.24
C ALA A 41 -2.25 7.65 -12.74
N VAL A 42 -3.10 8.43 -12.06
CA VAL A 42 -3.01 8.67 -10.61
C VAL A 42 -3.33 7.38 -9.85
N ILE A 43 -2.52 7.08 -8.84
CA ILE A 43 -2.71 5.90 -7.98
C ILE A 43 -3.03 6.36 -6.56
N ARG A 44 -4.11 5.83 -5.99
CA ARG A 44 -4.38 5.92 -4.56
C ARG A 44 -3.81 4.70 -3.87
N VAL A 45 -2.93 4.91 -2.90
CA VAL A 45 -2.42 3.84 -2.04
C VAL A 45 -2.99 4.03 -0.66
N SER A 46 -3.71 3.02 -0.18
CA SER A 46 -4.42 3.03 1.09
C SER A 46 -3.83 2.00 2.03
N ASN A 47 -3.72 2.40 3.29
CA ASN A 47 -3.13 1.64 4.35
C ASN A 47 -4.20 1.18 5.35
N PHE A 48 -4.12 -0.08 5.79
CA PHE A 48 -5.05 -0.68 6.71
C PHE A 48 -4.32 -1.50 7.78
N TRP A 49 -4.95 -1.59 8.95
CA TRP A 49 -4.52 -2.47 10.03
C TRP A 49 -5.70 -3.29 10.53
N ALA A 50 -5.44 -4.44 11.15
CA ALA A 50 -6.48 -5.17 11.88
C ALA A 50 -5.99 -5.60 13.25
N SER A 51 -6.93 -5.69 14.19
CA SER A 51 -6.74 -6.34 15.49
C SER A 51 -6.64 -7.87 15.30
N PRO A 52 -6.29 -8.65 16.34
CA PRO A 52 -6.14 -10.11 16.22
C PRO A 52 -7.40 -10.83 15.73
N PHE A 53 -8.58 -10.28 16.03
CA PHE A 53 -9.88 -10.90 15.77
C PHE A 53 -10.86 -9.94 15.08
N GLY A 54 -10.36 -8.90 14.42
CA GLY A 54 -11.17 -7.85 13.80
C GLY A 54 -11.01 -7.76 12.29
N GLU A 55 -11.82 -6.90 11.67
CA GLU A 55 -11.70 -6.55 10.27
C GLU A 55 -10.57 -5.54 10.03
N TYR A 56 -10.23 -5.33 8.75
CA TYR A 56 -9.24 -4.32 8.37
C TYR A 56 -9.84 -2.92 8.47
N GLU A 57 -9.28 -2.12 9.34
CA GLU A 57 -9.60 -0.72 9.55
C GLU A 57 -8.70 0.17 8.70
N PHE A 58 -9.29 1.19 8.08
CA PHE A 58 -8.55 2.20 7.34
C PHE A 58 -7.68 3.03 8.28
N TYR A 59 -6.43 3.27 7.90
CA TYR A 59 -5.52 4.14 8.63
C TYR A 59 -5.29 5.47 7.91
N ASN A 60 -4.68 5.40 6.73
CA ASN A 60 -4.40 6.58 5.90
C ASN A 60 -4.34 6.19 4.42
N SER A 61 -4.31 7.19 3.56
CA SER A 61 -4.03 7.02 2.14
C SER A 61 -3.27 8.20 1.59
N ILE A 62 -2.63 7.98 0.46
CA ILE A 62 -1.99 9.02 -0.35
C ILE A 62 -2.36 8.82 -1.81
N ASP A 63 -2.45 9.93 -2.54
CA ASP A 63 -2.54 9.92 -3.99
C ASP A 63 -1.17 10.26 -4.57
N VAL A 64 -0.69 9.40 -5.46
CA VAL A 64 0.62 9.50 -6.11
C VAL A 64 0.38 9.81 -7.59
N TRP A 65 0.71 11.03 -8.00
CA TRP A 65 0.54 11.46 -9.39
C TRP A 65 1.61 10.84 -10.30
N PRO A 66 1.38 10.79 -11.62
CA PRO A 66 2.35 10.29 -12.59
C PRO A 66 3.75 10.90 -12.40
N GLY A 67 4.77 10.06 -12.29
CA GLY A 67 6.16 10.48 -12.10
C GLY A 67 6.51 10.91 -10.67
N GLU A 68 5.55 11.01 -9.76
CA GLU A 68 5.83 11.33 -8.36
C GLU A 68 6.38 10.13 -7.58
N ASN A 69 7.08 10.47 -6.50
CA ASN A 69 7.41 9.56 -5.43
C ASN A 69 6.90 10.10 -4.10
N LYS A 70 6.12 9.29 -3.36
CA LYS A 70 5.56 9.70 -2.06
C LYS A 70 5.72 8.63 -0.99
N LEU A 71 5.87 9.10 0.24
CA LEU A 71 5.96 8.27 1.44
C LEU A 71 4.56 7.99 1.99
N LEU A 72 4.21 6.72 2.16
CA LEU A 72 3.07 6.27 2.94
C LEU A 72 3.58 5.88 4.33
N ASN A 73 3.12 6.63 5.33
CA ASN A 73 3.48 6.35 6.72
C ASN A 73 2.74 5.11 7.22
N ALA A 74 3.50 4.18 7.80
CA ALA A 74 2.94 3.06 8.54
C ALA A 74 2.27 3.54 9.84
N PRO A 75 1.35 2.74 10.42
CA PRO A 75 0.80 3.01 11.73
C PRO A 75 1.92 3.10 12.78
N PRO A 76 1.88 4.08 13.70
CA PRO A 76 2.94 4.30 14.68
C PRO A 76 2.98 3.24 15.78
N ASN A 77 2.01 2.32 15.81
CA ASN A 77 1.88 1.28 16.81
C ASN A 77 2.19 -0.10 16.20
N ALA A 78 2.58 -1.05 17.06
CA ALA A 78 2.65 -2.45 16.65
C ALA A 78 1.22 -2.95 16.36
N ILE A 79 1.03 -3.63 15.23
CA ILE A 79 -0.27 -4.14 14.78
C ILE A 79 -0.16 -5.62 14.38
N TYR A 80 -1.27 -6.34 14.49
CA TYR A 80 -1.30 -7.78 14.23
C TYR A 80 -1.32 -8.08 12.75
N TYR A 81 -2.16 -7.38 12.00
CA TYR A 81 -2.26 -7.50 10.56
C TYR A 81 -2.15 -6.16 9.87
N TYR A 82 -1.46 -6.15 8.75
CA TYR A 82 -1.16 -4.98 7.94
C TYR A 82 -1.47 -5.27 6.48
N LYS A 83 -2.16 -4.33 5.83
CA LYS A 83 -2.54 -4.45 4.43
C LYS A 83 -2.40 -3.10 3.74
N ILE A 84 -1.84 -3.14 2.54
CA ILE A 84 -1.77 -2.00 1.63
C ILE A 84 -2.55 -2.37 0.38
N THR A 85 -3.47 -1.50 -0.04
CA THR A 85 -4.14 -1.63 -1.34
C THR A 85 -3.74 -0.47 -2.23
N ALA A 86 -3.67 -0.73 -3.53
CA ALA A 86 -3.43 0.30 -4.53
C ALA A 86 -4.58 0.30 -5.53
N THR A 87 -5.11 1.49 -5.81
CA THR A 87 -6.21 1.72 -6.73
C THR A 87 -5.75 2.65 -7.83
N ASN A 88 -5.93 2.24 -9.07
CA ASN A 88 -5.82 3.14 -10.21
C ASN A 88 -7.09 3.99 -10.29
N LEU A 89 -6.94 5.31 -10.14
CA LEU A 89 -8.06 6.25 -10.16
C LEU A 89 -8.48 6.66 -11.57
N ASP A 90 -7.69 6.34 -12.58
CA ASP A 90 -8.02 6.61 -13.98
C ASP A 90 -8.91 5.51 -14.56
N ALA A 91 -9.88 5.92 -15.38
CA ALA A 91 -10.87 5.01 -15.99
C ALA A 91 -10.44 4.47 -17.37
N THR A 92 -9.31 4.93 -17.91
CA THR A 92 -8.86 4.66 -19.28
C THR A 92 -7.44 4.10 -19.40
N GLN A 93 -6.52 4.46 -18.51
CA GLN A 93 -5.10 4.15 -18.62
C GLN A 93 -4.64 3.16 -17.56
N THR A 94 -3.90 2.14 -17.97
CA THR A 94 -3.16 1.25 -17.06
C THR A 94 -1.95 1.98 -16.48
N THR A 95 -1.56 1.62 -15.25
CA THR A 95 -0.43 2.24 -14.57
C THR A 95 0.46 1.23 -13.85
N GLU A 96 1.72 1.59 -13.66
CA GLU A 96 2.74 0.82 -12.94
C GLU A 96 3.16 1.59 -11.69
N ALA A 97 3.17 0.91 -10.55
CA ALA A 97 3.73 1.43 -9.30
C ALA A 97 4.86 0.53 -8.78
N GLU A 98 5.91 1.17 -8.30
CA GLU A 98 7.00 0.52 -7.56
C GLU A 98 6.89 0.86 -6.07
N PHE A 99 7.04 -0.15 -5.23
CA PHE A 99 6.93 -0.07 -3.78
C PHE A 99 8.26 -0.43 -3.14
N THR A 100 8.80 0.48 -2.34
CA THR A 100 10.12 0.35 -1.69
C THR A 100 10.02 0.64 -0.20
N TRP A 101 10.42 -0.32 0.65
CA TRP A 101 10.36 -0.17 2.11
C TRP A 101 11.51 0.70 2.63
N VAL A 102 11.24 1.57 3.61
CA VAL A 102 12.22 2.49 4.21
C VAL A 102 12.17 2.51 5.73
#